data_AF-A0A835IWI6-F1
#
_entry.id   AF-A0A835IWI6-F1
#
_cell.length_a   1.000
_cell.length_b   1.000
_cell.length_c   1.000
_cell.angle_alpha   90.00
_cell.angle_beta   90.00
_cell.angle_gamma   90.00
#
_symmetry.space_group_name_H-M   'P 1'
#
loop_
_entity.id
_entity.type
_entity.pdbx_description
1 polymer ?
#
loop_
_entity_poly.entity_id
_entity_poly.type
_entity_poly.pdbx_seq_one_letter_code
_entity_poly.pdbx_strand_id
1 'polypeptide(L)'
;MPLVLQNLKKVLKPSGHVLFRDYAIGDFAQEKLIDKNQMISENFGVRGDGTCAFYFSEYILSSLFAREGYKTIEINTYCKEIVNRSRNIVMNRHWMRSIFCNQDPLDTQHASMLKPRC
;
A
#
# COMPACT_ATOMS: atom_id res chain seq x y z
N MET A 1 -8.72 3.87 4.26
CA MET A 1 -8.03 4.95 5.01
C MET A 1 -8.01 6.27 4.19
N PRO A 2 -9.16 6.89 3.90
CA PRO A 2 -9.22 8.06 3.02
C PRO A 2 -8.62 9.34 3.65
N LEU A 3 -8.84 9.54 4.96
CA LEU A 3 -8.42 10.75 5.66
C LEU A 3 -6.91 11.01 5.60
N VAL A 4 -6.09 9.96 5.68
CA VAL A 4 -4.62 10.08 5.59
C VAL A 4 -4.22 10.64 4.22
N LEU A 5 -4.80 10.12 3.14
CA LEU A 5 -4.49 10.56 1.78
C LEU A 5 -4.99 11.99 1.53
N GLN A 6 -6.16 12.36 2.07
CA GLN A 6 -6.67 13.73 1.98
C GLN A 6 -5.75 14.72 2.71
N ASN A 7 -5.16 14.33 3.83
CA ASN A 7 -4.18 15.15 4.52
C ASN A 7 -2.87 15.25 3.73
N LEU A 8 -2.41 14.17 3.11
CA LEU A 8 -1.24 14.20 2.22
C LEU A 8 -1.45 15.19 1.07
N LYS A 9 -2.64 15.23 0.44
CA LYS A 9 -2.94 16.20 -0.63
C LYS A 9 -2.78 17.65 -0.21
N LYS A 10 -3.08 18.00 1.04
CA LYS A 10 -2.98 19.37 1.54
C LYS A 10 -1.53 19.85 1.70
N VAL A 11 -0.58 18.93 1.86
CA VAL A 11 0.83 19.24 2.13
C VAL A 11 1.76 18.93 0.96
N LEU A 12 1.32 18.08 0.02
CA LEU A 12 2.07 17.78 -1.19
C LEU A 12 1.92 18.91 -2.20
N LYS A 13 3.04 19.26 -2.85
CA LYS A 13 3.02 20.10 -4.04
C LYS A 13 2.22 19.40 -5.16
N PRO A 14 1.69 20.17 -6.14
CA PRO A 14 1.23 19.60 -7.40
C PRO A 14 2.32 18.72 -8.01
N SER A 15 1.94 17.56 -8.55
CA SER A 15 2.85 16.54 -9.08
C SER A 15 3.84 15.95 -8.05
N GLY A 16 3.58 16.17 -6.76
CA GLY A 16 4.31 15.57 -5.66
C GLY A 16 4.06 14.06 -5.56
N HIS A 17 5.06 13.31 -5.12
CA HIS A 17 5.00 11.85 -5.06
C HIS A 17 4.86 11.34 -3.61
N VAL A 18 4.13 10.25 -3.45
CA VAL A 18 4.05 9.45 -2.22
C VAL A 18 4.78 8.14 -2.46
N LEU A 19 5.83 7.92 -1.68
CA LEU A 19 6.55 6.66 -1.61
C LEU A 19 5.91 5.83 -0.49
N PHE A 20 5.29 4.71 -0.84
CA PHE A 20 4.60 3.86 0.12
C PHE A 20 5.38 2.56 0.32
N ARG A 21 5.55 2.18 1.60
CA ARG A 21 6.19 0.94 2.02
C ARG A 21 5.47 0.40 3.24
N ASP A 22 4.85 -0.77 3.11
CA ASP A 22 4.15 -1.43 4.22
C ASP A 22 4.10 -2.96 4.03
N TYR A 23 3.45 -3.67 4.95
CA TYR A 23 3.24 -5.12 4.86
C TYR A 23 2.31 -5.49 3.70
N ALA A 24 2.69 -6.53 2.97
CA ALA A 24 1.85 -7.13 1.94
C ALA A 24 1.16 -8.40 2.45
N ILE A 25 0.06 -8.76 1.79
CA ILE A 25 -0.62 -10.03 2.05
C ILE A 25 0.35 -11.21 1.85
N GLY A 26 0.24 -12.20 2.73
CA GLY A 26 1.09 -13.39 2.75
C GLY A 26 2.45 -13.17 3.42
N ASP A 27 2.70 -12.02 4.06
CA ASP A 27 3.90 -11.85 4.87
C ASP A 27 3.87 -12.83 6.06
N PHE A 28 5.03 -13.39 6.40
CA PHE A 28 5.22 -14.28 7.55
C PHE A 28 4.59 -13.75 8.85
N ALA A 29 4.59 -12.43 9.09
CA ALA A 29 3.94 -11.87 10.26
C ALA A 29 2.41 -12.02 10.23
N GLN A 30 1.79 -11.93 9.03
CA GLN A 30 0.36 -12.16 8.86
C GLN A 30 0.02 -13.62 9.19
N GLU A 31 0.78 -14.56 8.63
CA GLU A 31 0.62 -15.99 8.90
C GLU A 31 0.70 -16.27 10.41
N LYS A 32 1.66 -15.64 11.11
CA LYS A 32 1.78 -15.79 12.58
C LYS A 32 0.61 -15.21 13.36
N LEU A 33 -0.05 -14.15 12.88
CA LEU A 33 -1.27 -13.63 13.50
C LEU A 33 -2.46 -14.55 13.25
N ILE A 34 -2.55 -15.14 12.05
CA ILE A 34 -3.57 -16.16 11.71
C ILE A 34 -3.39 -17.39 12.60
N ASP A 35 -2.17 -17.93 12.70
CA ASP A 35 -1.83 -19.10 13.53
C ASP A 35 -2.23 -18.91 15.01
N LYS A 36 -2.18 -17.66 15.48
CA LYS A 36 -2.51 -17.28 16.86
C LYS A 36 -3.96 -16.84 17.06
N ASN A 37 -4.79 -16.90 16.02
CA ASN A 37 -6.16 -16.40 16.02
C ASN A 37 -6.26 -14.92 16.44
N GLN A 38 -5.32 -14.09 15.99
CA GLN A 38 -5.21 -12.66 16.29
C GLN A 38 -5.68 -11.76 15.13
N MET A 39 -6.32 -12.33 14.12
CA MET A 39 -6.99 -11.59 13.06
C MET A 39 -8.35 -11.13 13.57
N ILE A 40 -8.62 -9.82 13.45
CA ILE A 40 -9.88 -9.21 13.90
C ILE A 40 -10.76 -8.78 12.72
N SER A 41 -10.22 -8.76 11.51
CA SER A 41 -10.92 -8.61 10.24
C SER A 41 -10.04 -9.13 9.11
N GLU A 42 -10.58 -9.19 7.89
CA GLU A 42 -9.79 -9.50 6.69
C GLU A 42 -8.57 -8.57 6.59
N ASN A 43 -7.38 -9.18 6.48
CA ASN A 43 -6.09 -8.49 6.39
C ASN A 43 -5.77 -7.54 7.55
N PHE A 44 -6.49 -7.63 8.68
CA PHE A 44 -6.30 -6.75 9.83
C PHE A 44 -6.21 -7.57 11.12
N GLY A 45 -5.07 -7.45 11.81
CA GLY A 45 -4.78 -8.20 13.03
C GLY A 45 -4.25 -7.34 14.16
N VAL A 46 -4.34 -7.86 15.37
CA VAL A 46 -3.82 -7.23 16.59
C VAL A 46 -2.58 -7.98 17.07
N ARG A 47 -1.52 -7.25 17.39
CA ARG A 47 -0.25 -7.78 17.88
C ARG A 47 -0.30 -7.94 19.40
N GLY A 48 0.64 -8.71 19.94
CA GLY A 48 0.69 -8.97 21.40
C GLY A 48 0.93 -7.73 22.27
N ASP A 49 1.42 -6.63 21.69
CA ASP A 49 1.60 -5.33 22.35
C ASP A 49 0.36 -4.41 22.25
N GLY A 50 -0.75 -4.91 21.69
CA GLY A 50 -1.99 -4.16 21.49
C GLY A 50 -1.99 -3.25 20.24
N THR A 51 -0.87 -3.16 19.51
CA THR A 51 -0.84 -2.43 18.23
C THR A 51 -1.49 -3.26 17.13
N CYS A 52 -2.02 -2.59 16.10
CA CYS A 52 -2.65 -3.27 14.97
C CYS A 52 -1.72 -3.29 13.74
N ALA A 53 -1.91 -4.29 12.88
CA ALA A 53 -1.25 -4.40 11.59
C ALA A 53 -2.29 -4.64 10.49
N PHE A 54 -2.12 -3.95 9.36
CA PHE A 54 -2.91 -4.17 8.15
C PHE A 54 -2.00 -4.67 7.03
N TYR A 55 -2.48 -5.63 6.24
CA TYR A 55 -1.72 -6.26 5.17
C TYR A 55 -2.33 -5.90 3.82
N PHE A 56 -1.58 -5.18 2.99
CA PHE A 56 -2.09 -4.61 1.75
C PHE A 56 -1.92 -5.58 0.57
N SER A 57 -2.89 -5.58 -0.34
CA SER A 57 -2.69 -6.07 -1.70
C SER A 57 -2.43 -4.91 -2.66
N GLU A 58 -1.87 -5.20 -3.82
CA GLU A 58 -1.70 -4.22 -4.90
C GLU A 58 -3.06 -3.61 -5.30
N TYR A 59 -4.10 -4.44 -5.37
CA TYR A 59 -5.46 -4.00 -5.69
C TYR A 59 -6.05 -3.04 -4.64
N ILE A 60 -6.00 -3.40 -3.35
CA ILE A 60 -6.56 -2.57 -2.28
C ILE A 60 -5.83 -1.22 -2.23
N LEU A 61 -4.49 -1.25 -2.32
CA LEU A 61 -3.68 -0.06 -2.23
C LEU A 61 -3.90 0.87 -3.43
N SER A 62 -3.86 0.35 -4.65
CA SER A 62 -4.08 1.15 -5.86
C SER A 62 -5.50 1.75 -5.91
N SER A 63 -6.52 0.97 -5.53
CA SER A 63 -7.90 1.44 -5.46
C SER A 63 -8.08 2.57 -4.44
N LEU A 64 -7.44 2.46 -3.28
CA LEU A 64 -7.47 3.47 -2.23
C LEU A 64 -6.88 4.80 -2.71
N PHE A 65 -5.71 4.76 -3.36
CA PHE A 65 -5.05 5.95 -3.89
C PHE A 65 -5.79 6.56 -5.08
N ALA A 66 -6.27 5.73 -6.01
CA ALA A 66 -7.02 6.17 -7.17
C ALA A 66 -8.32 6.89 -6.78
N ARG A 67 -9.06 6.37 -5.80
CA ARG A 67 -10.30 7.00 -5.30
C ARG A 67 -10.05 8.39 -4.70
N GLU A 68 -8.90 8.60 -4.08
CA GLU A 68 -8.52 9.91 -3.56
C GLU A 68 -7.88 10.80 -4.63
N GLY A 69 -7.79 10.36 -5.90
CA GLY A 69 -7.31 11.13 -7.05
C GLY A 69 -5.79 11.19 -7.16
N TYR A 70 -5.11 10.11 -6.79
CA TYR A 70 -3.68 9.91 -7.09
C TYR A 70 -3.52 9.00 -8.31
N LYS A 71 -2.45 9.23 -9.10
CA LYS A 71 -2.03 8.34 -10.18
C LYS A 71 -1.03 7.32 -9.67
N THR A 72 -1.25 6.04 -9.96
CA THR A 72 -0.24 4.99 -9.74
C THR A 72 0.88 5.13 -10.76
N ILE A 73 2.11 5.29 -10.27
CA ILE A 73 3.33 5.31 -11.10
C ILE A 73 3.99 3.94 -11.06
N GLU A 74 4.11 3.35 -9.87
CA GLU A 74 4.68 2.02 -9.67
C GLU A 74 3.94 1.34 -8.51
N ILE A 75 3.70 0.04 -8.64
CA ILE A 75 3.18 -0.80 -7.55
C ILE A 75 3.72 -2.21 -7.71
N ASN A 76 4.26 -2.77 -6.63
CA ASN A 76 4.88 -4.09 -6.63
C ASN A 76 4.92 -4.67 -5.22
N THR A 77 4.69 -5.98 -5.13
CA THR A 77 4.99 -6.76 -3.93
C THR A 77 6.43 -7.28 -3.99
N TYR A 78 7.24 -6.87 -3.01
CA TYR A 78 8.60 -7.35 -2.83
C TYR A 78 8.65 -8.53 -1.87
N CYS A 79 9.12 -9.67 -2.36
CA CYS A 79 9.27 -10.90 -1.58
C CYS A 79 10.74 -11.15 -1.25
N LYS A 80 11.02 -11.54 -0.01
CA LYS A 80 12.36 -11.94 0.43
C LYS A 80 12.29 -13.03 1.48
N GLU A 81 13.07 -14.08 1.28
CA GLU A 81 13.35 -15.07 2.32
C GLU A 81 14.39 -14.53 3.31
N ILE A 82 14.08 -14.60 4.61
CA ILE A 82 15.00 -14.24 5.68
C ILE A 82 15.15 -15.41 6.64
N VAL A 83 16.38 -15.87 6.81
CA VAL A 83 16.71 -16.97 7.74
C VAL A 83 17.19 -16.40 9.07
N ASN A 84 16.52 -16.76 10.16
CA ASN A 84 17.04 -16.57 11.51
C ASN A 84 17.62 -17.91 11.99
N ARG A 85 18.94 -18.02 11.92
CA ARG A 85 19.68 -19.26 12.25
C ARG A 85 19.62 -19.62 13.73
N SER A 86 19.66 -18.64 14.63
CA SER A 86 19.62 -18.93 16.08
C SER A 86 18.28 -19.51 16.53
N ARG A 87 17.19 -19.13 15.86
CA ARG A 87 15.84 -19.67 16.09
C ARG A 87 15.48 -20.81 15.17
N ASN A 88 16.35 -21.18 14.22
CA ASN A 88 16.09 -22.15 13.17
C ASN A 88 14.74 -21.90 12.45
N ILE A 89 14.47 -20.64 12.08
CA ILE A 89 13.25 -20.26 11.34
C ILE A 89 13.60 -19.60 10.02
N VAL A 90 12.82 -19.92 9.00
CA VAL A 90 12.78 -19.23 7.71
C VAL A 90 11.55 -18.34 7.69
N MET A 91 11.71 -17.09 7.27
CA MET A 91 10.65 -16.10 7.23
C MET A 91 10.48 -15.60 5.80
N ASN A 92 9.35 -15.93 5.17
CA ASN A 92 8.96 -15.39 3.88
C ASN A 92 8.34 -14.02 4.09
N ARG A 93 9.09 -12.97 3.77
CA ARG A 93 8.67 -11.60 4.04
C ARG A 93 8.18 -10.93 2.77
N HIS A 94 6.98 -10.34 2.85
CA HIS A 94 6.34 -9.66 1.74
C HIS A 94 6.08 -8.20 2.12
N TRP A 95 6.50 -7.27 1.27
CA TRP A 95 6.24 -5.85 1.46
C TRP A 95 5.67 -5.22 0.20
N MET A 96 4.67 -4.38 0.40
CA MET A 96 4.21 -3.46 -0.63
C MET A 96 5.24 -2.38 -0.85
N ARG A 97 5.58 -2.13 -2.11
CA ARG A 97 6.35 -0.95 -2.55
C ARG A 97 5.59 -0.28 -3.67
N SER A 98 5.38 1.02 -3.54
CA SER A 98 4.67 1.76 -4.59
C SER A 98 4.99 3.24 -4.58
N ILE A 99 4.76 3.85 -5.74
CA ILE A 99 4.92 5.27 -5.99
C ILE A 99 3.59 5.78 -6.55
N PHE A 100 3.03 6.79 -5.90
CA PHE A 100 1.82 7.48 -6.35
C PHE A 100 2.11 8.96 -6.57
N CYS A 101 1.47 9.57 -7.58
CA CYS A 101 1.62 10.98 -7.90
C CYS A 101 0.30 11.73 -7.61
N ASN A 102 0.40 12.86 -6.90
CA ASN A 102 -0.69 13.80 -6.72
C ASN A 102 -0.85 14.60 -8.01
N GLN A 103 -1.76 14.17 -8.88
CA GLN A 103 -1.95 14.82 -10.19
C GLN A 103 -2.27 16.30 -10.03
N ASP A 104 -1.66 17.13 -10.87
CA ASP A 104 -2.06 18.52 -11.01
C ASP A 104 -3.46 18.60 -11.66
N PRO A 105 -4.40 19.37 -11.11
CA PRO A 105 -5.68 19.65 -11.77
C PRO A 105 -5.55 20.12 -13.22
N LEU A 106 -4.45 20.80 -13.58
CA LEU A 106 -4.20 21.29 -14.93
C LEU A 106 -3.91 20.17 -15.94
N ASP A 107 -3.30 19.06 -15.51
CA ASP A 107 -3.05 17.89 -16.37
C ASP A 107 -4.35 17.17 -16.76
N THR A 108 -5.42 17.34 -15.97
CA THR A 108 -6.73 16.74 -16.23
C THR A 108 -7.44 17.43 -17.41
N GLN A 109 -7.19 18.72 -17.64
CA GLN A 109 -7.82 19.47 -18.73
C GLN A 109 -7.22 19.13 -20.09
N HIS A 110 -5.92 18.88 -20.17
CA HIS A 110 -5.23 18.56 -21.43
C HIS A 110 -5.60 17.16 -21.98
N ALA A 111 -5.84 16.19 -21.10
CA ALA A 111 -6.27 14.84 -21.50
C ALA A 111 -7.71 14.82 -22.08
N SER A 112 -8.58 15.75 -21.66
CA SER A 112 -9.97 15.85 -22.14
C SER A 112 -10.12 16.47 -23.54
N MET A 113 -9.07 17.16 -24.03
CA MET A 113 -9.02 17.79 -25.36
C MET A 113 -8.53 16.85 -26.47
N LEU A 114 -7.93 15.71 -26.12
CA LEU A 114 -7.50 14.69 -27.08
C LEU A 114 -8.62 13.66 -27.30
N LYS A 115 -9.78 14.08 -27.79
CA LYS A 115 -10.72 13.15 -28.43
C LYS A 115 -10.20 12.81 -29.84
N PRO A 116 -10.32 11.57 -30.30
CA PRO A 116 -9.91 11.22 -31.66
C PRO A 116 -10.74 12.05 -32.65
N ARG A 117 -10.06 12.78 -33.54
CA ARG A 117 -10.70 13.24 -34.77
C ARG A 117 -11.04 11.99 -35.58
N CYS A 118 -12.27 11.92 -36.06
CA CYS A 118 -12.79 10.87 -36.94
C CYS A 118 -11.82 10.51 -38.07
#